data_AF-A0A9X6AJ38-F1
#
_entry.id   AF-A0A9X6AJ38-F1
#
_cell.length_a   1.000
_cell.length_b   1.000
_cell.length_c   1.000
_cell.angle_alpha   90.00
_cell.angle_beta   90.00
_cell.angle_gamma   90.00
#
_symmetry.space_group_name_H-M   'P 1'
#
loop_
_entity.id
_entity.type
_entity.pdbx_description
1 polymer ?
#
loop_
_entity_poly.entity_id
_entity_poly.type
_entity_poly.pdbx_seq_one_letter_code
_entity_poly.pdbx_strand_id
1 'polypeptide(L)'
;MTPRERRLREQAQRHRLILTTAREMAESEGWDYVTTRRLADRIEYSQPVLYQHFKNKDAIVHAVALEGFAELAAALRTAREEAGDPQEALGAVARAYADFAEHGPVLYEAMLTLDPGEDTGEDTTGAAGTPAPLADVL
;
A
#
# COMPACT_ATOMS: atom_id res chain seq x y z
N MET A 1 -5.40 30.07 0.96
CA MET A 1 -5.15 28.88 0.15
C MET A 1 -4.70 29.30 -1.25
N THR A 2 -3.48 28.96 -1.63
CA THR A 2 -2.90 29.39 -2.91
C THR A 2 -3.38 28.51 -4.08
N PRO A 3 -3.33 29.00 -5.33
CA PRO A 3 -3.62 28.17 -6.52
C PRO A 3 -2.77 26.90 -6.61
N ARG A 4 -1.54 26.93 -6.07
CA ARG A 4 -0.63 25.78 -6.00
C ARG A 4 -1.12 24.73 -5.00
N GLU A 5 -1.48 25.16 -3.79
CA GLU A 5 -2.02 24.26 -2.76
C GLU A 5 -3.29 23.54 -3.21
N ARG A 6 -4.17 24.24 -3.94
CA ARG A 6 -5.38 23.62 -4.50
C ARG A 6 -5.06 22.46 -5.42
N ARG A 7 -4.17 22.69 -6.40
CA ARG A 7 -3.78 21.67 -7.38
C ARG A 7 -3.12 20.46 -6.71
N LEU A 8 -2.26 20.68 -5.73
CA LEU A 8 -1.62 19.60 -4.98
C LEU A 8 -2.64 18.74 -4.21
N ARG A 9 -3.63 19.38 -3.57
CA ARG A 9 -4.71 18.63 -2.90
C ARG A 9 -5.58 17.85 -3.87
N GLU A 10 -5.97 18.46 -4.99
CA GLU A 10 -6.73 17.77 -6.03
C GLU A 10 -5.95 16.58 -6.59
N GLN A 11 -4.64 16.73 -6.81
CA GLN A 11 -3.77 15.65 -7.26
C GLN A 11 -3.65 14.52 -6.20
N ALA A 12 -3.45 14.86 -4.93
CA ALA A 12 -3.39 13.89 -3.84
C ALA A 12 -4.72 13.15 -3.65
N GLN A 13 -5.86 13.85 -3.77
CA GLN A 13 -7.19 13.24 -3.68
C GLN A 13 -7.42 12.24 -4.82
N ARG A 14 -7.03 12.59 -6.05
CA ARG A 14 -7.12 11.66 -7.19
C ARG A 14 -6.21 10.46 -7.02
N HIS A 15 -4.97 10.67 -6.56
CA HIS A 15 -4.03 9.58 -6.29
C HIS A 15 -4.62 8.59 -5.28
N ARG A 16 -5.18 9.10 -4.16
CA ARG A 16 -5.85 8.26 -3.16
C ARG A 16 -7.07 7.54 -3.74
N LEU A 17 -7.90 8.22 -4.52
CA LEU A 17 -9.08 7.59 -5.15
C LEU A 17 -8.67 6.42 -6.04
N ILE A 18 -7.60 6.57 -6.84
CA ILE A 18 -7.08 5.49 -7.69
C ILE A 18 -6.65 4.28 -6.85
N LEU A 19 -5.91 4.49 -5.76
CA LEU A 19 -5.44 3.40 -4.89
C LEU A 19 -6.60 2.71 -4.18
N THR A 20 -7.50 3.46 -3.55
CA THR A 20 -8.66 2.91 -2.84
C THR A 20 -9.54 2.10 -3.80
N THR A 21 -9.86 2.62 -4.99
CA THR A 21 -10.67 1.87 -5.95
C THR A 21 -9.94 0.64 -6.52
N ALA A 22 -8.61 0.71 -6.73
CA ALA A 22 -7.84 -0.45 -7.17
C ALA A 22 -7.87 -1.56 -6.11
N ARG A 23 -7.68 -1.21 -4.83
CA ARG A 23 -7.78 -2.14 -3.71
C ARG A 23 -9.18 -2.74 -3.60
N GLU A 24 -10.24 -1.94 -3.64
CA GLU A 24 -11.63 -2.43 -3.61
C GLU A 24 -11.93 -3.41 -4.76
N MET A 25 -11.48 -3.10 -5.97
CA MET A 25 -11.63 -3.99 -7.12
C MET A 25 -10.89 -5.32 -6.90
N ALA A 26 -9.66 -5.25 -6.40
CA ALA A 26 -8.86 -6.44 -6.12
C ALA A 26 -9.46 -7.28 -4.98
N GLU A 27 -9.97 -6.66 -3.91
CA GLU A 27 -10.66 -7.32 -2.80
C GLU A 27 -11.93 -8.04 -3.27
N SER A 28 -12.62 -7.49 -4.27
CA SER A 28 -13.82 -8.11 -4.84
C SER A 28 -13.55 -9.25 -5.83
N GLU A 29 -12.55 -9.11 -6.70
CA GLU A 29 -12.42 -9.92 -7.94
C GLU A 29 -10.97 -10.40 -8.20
N GLY A 30 -10.04 -10.09 -7.31
CA GLY A 30 -8.61 -10.41 -7.45
C GLY A 30 -7.83 -9.43 -8.33
N TRP A 31 -6.50 -9.45 -8.22
CA TRP A 31 -5.62 -8.54 -8.95
C TRP A 31 -5.72 -8.71 -10.46
N ASP A 32 -5.97 -9.92 -10.98
CA ASP A 32 -6.13 -10.18 -12.42
C ASP A 32 -7.31 -9.41 -13.02
N TYR A 33 -8.35 -9.12 -12.23
CA TYR A 33 -9.46 -8.30 -12.67
C TYR A 33 -9.09 -6.82 -12.83
N VAL A 34 -8.12 -6.32 -12.05
CA VAL A 34 -7.71 -4.92 -12.07
C VAL A 34 -6.94 -4.61 -13.35
N THR A 35 -7.45 -3.65 -14.13
CA THR A 35 -6.78 -3.11 -15.32
C THR A 35 -6.90 -1.59 -15.31
N THR A 36 -5.93 -0.87 -15.91
CA THR A 36 -5.96 0.60 -16.00
C THR A 36 -7.22 1.11 -16.69
N ARG A 37 -7.75 0.37 -17.67
CA ARG A 37 -9.03 0.68 -18.33
C ARG A 37 -10.20 0.58 -17.35
N ARG A 38 -10.41 -0.58 -16.71
CA ARG A 38 -11.53 -0.78 -15.77
C ARG A 38 -11.46 0.21 -14.61
N LEU A 39 -10.26 0.49 -14.12
CA LEU A 39 -10.05 1.44 -13.04
C LEU A 39 -10.43 2.86 -13.47
N ALA A 40 -9.97 3.30 -14.65
CA ALA A 40 -10.34 4.59 -15.23
C ALA A 40 -11.86 4.73 -15.42
N ASP A 41 -12.52 3.68 -15.96
CA ASP A 41 -13.97 3.64 -16.12
C ASP A 41 -14.69 3.74 -14.77
N ARG A 42 -14.21 3.02 -13.73
CA ARG A 42 -14.83 2.96 -12.40
C ARG A 42 -14.76 4.28 -11.62
N ILE A 43 -13.70 5.06 -11.82
CA ILE A 43 -13.49 6.37 -11.20
C ILE A 43 -13.90 7.55 -12.10
N GLU A 44 -14.55 7.25 -13.24
CA GLU A 44 -15.02 8.23 -14.23
C GLU A 44 -13.92 9.16 -14.77
N TYR A 45 -12.70 8.64 -14.91
CA TYR A 45 -11.58 9.35 -15.53
C TYR A 45 -11.14 8.69 -16.83
N SER A 46 -10.47 9.46 -17.68
CA SER A 46 -9.82 8.91 -18.86
C SER A 46 -8.52 8.19 -18.50
N GLN A 47 -8.13 7.16 -19.25
CA GLN A 47 -6.83 6.49 -19.07
C GLN A 47 -5.63 7.46 -19.09
N PRO A 48 -5.55 8.48 -19.98
CA PRO A 48 -4.48 9.47 -19.92
C PRO A 48 -4.36 10.21 -18.59
N VAL A 49 -5.48 10.47 -17.90
CA VAL A 49 -5.45 11.09 -16.56
C VAL A 49 -4.90 10.11 -15.53
N LEU A 50 -5.27 8.83 -15.61
CA LEU A 50 -4.73 7.80 -14.73
C LEU A 50 -3.21 7.63 -14.92
N TYR A 51 -2.73 7.69 -16.18
CA TYR A 51 -1.30 7.65 -16.50
C TYR A 51 -0.48 8.84 -15.99
N GLN A 52 -1.12 9.98 -15.65
CA GLN A 52 -0.43 11.09 -14.97
C GLN A 52 -0.10 10.76 -13.50
N HIS A 53 -0.76 9.76 -12.92
CA HIS A 53 -0.54 9.31 -11.55
C HIS A 53 0.29 8.02 -11.48
N PHE A 54 0.04 7.06 -12.38
CA PHE A 54 0.72 5.78 -12.38
C PHE A 54 1.05 5.32 -13.79
N LYS A 55 2.30 4.91 -14.01
CA LYS A 55 2.81 4.49 -15.34
C LYS A 55 2.08 3.25 -15.88
N ASN A 56 1.71 2.31 -15.02
CA ASN A 56 1.09 1.03 -15.38
C ASN A 56 0.33 0.45 -14.18
N LYS A 57 -0.26 -0.74 -14.36
CA LYS A 57 -0.92 -1.50 -13.29
C LYS A 57 0.05 -1.83 -12.15
N ASP A 58 1.28 -2.24 -12.49
CA ASP A 58 2.26 -2.68 -11.48
C ASP A 58 2.63 -1.55 -10.51
N ALA A 59 2.75 -0.31 -11.00
CA ALA A 59 2.97 0.87 -10.16
C ALA A 59 1.79 1.12 -9.19
N ILE A 60 0.57 0.74 -9.56
CA ILE A 60 -0.61 0.84 -8.69
C ILE A 60 -0.56 -0.27 -7.63
N VAL A 61 -0.26 -1.51 -8.05
CA VAL A 61 -0.11 -2.66 -7.13
C VAL A 61 0.98 -2.38 -6.11
N HIS A 62 2.13 -1.85 -6.54
CA HIS A 62 3.21 -1.46 -5.65
C HIS A 62 2.76 -0.37 -4.65
N ALA A 63 2.09 0.69 -5.11
CA ALA A 63 1.61 1.72 -4.20
C ALA A 63 0.58 1.18 -3.18
N VAL A 64 -0.30 0.26 -3.59
CA VAL A 64 -1.20 -0.45 -2.65
C VAL A 64 -0.40 -1.34 -1.69
N ALA A 65 0.64 -2.02 -2.14
CA ALA A 65 1.53 -2.80 -1.28
C ALA A 65 2.20 -1.92 -0.20
N LEU A 66 2.63 -0.71 -0.55
CA LEU A 66 3.19 0.25 0.41
C LEU A 66 2.15 0.70 1.46
N GLU A 67 0.88 0.89 1.07
CA GLU A 67 -0.20 1.12 2.04
C GLU A 67 -0.37 -0.10 2.96
N GLY A 68 -0.29 -1.30 2.42
CA GLY A 68 -0.31 -2.55 3.18
C GLY A 68 0.81 -2.68 4.20
N PHE A 69 2.05 -2.36 3.81
CA PHE A 69 3.18 -2.32 4.74
C PHE A 69 2.98 -1.27 5.84
N ALA A 70 2.38 -0.12 5.54
CA ALA A 70 2.07 0.90 6.54
C ALA A 70 0.99 0.46 7.53
N GLU A 71 -0.05 -0.22 7.06
CA GLU A 71 -1.09 -0.82 7.90
C GLU A 71 -0.52 -1.93 8.80
N LEU A 72 0.27 -2.84 8.22
CA LEU A 72 0.96 -3.88 8.98
C LEU A 72 1.88 -3.25 10.04
N ALA A 73 2.69 -2.27 9.67
CA ALA A 73 3.59 -1.58 10.59
C ALA A 73 2.84 -0.98 11.78
N ALA A 74 1.69 -0.35 11.53
CA ALA A 74 0.85 0.20 12.59
C ALA A 74 0.31 -0.92 13.51
N ALA A 75 -0.22 -2.01 12.94
CA ALA A 75 -0.74 -3.13 13.72
C ALA A 75 0.33 -3.79 14.61
N LEU A 76 1.54 -4.00 14.08
CA LEU A 76 2.65 -4.57 14.85
C LEU A 76 3.11 -3.64 15.99
N ARG A 77 3.15 -2.32 15.75
CA ARG A 77 3.47 -1.33 16.80
C ARG A 77 2.43 -1.34 17.91
N THR A 78 1.15 -1.29 17.56
CA THR A 78 0.05 -1.35 18.54
C THR A 78 0.11 -2.64 19.35
N ALA A 79 0.26 -3.79 18.71
CA ALA A 79 0.35 -5.08 19.42
C ALA A 79 1.53 -5.15 20.40
N ARG A 80 2.66 -4.54 20.06
CA ARG A 80 3.82 -4.44 20.94
C ARG A 80 3.59 -3.48 22.12
N GLU A 81 2.96 -2.33 21.87
CA GLU A 81 2.70 -1.29 22.88
C GLU A 81 1.63 -1.71 23.90
N GLU A 82 0.67 -2.53 23.48
CA GLU A 82 -0.41 -3.06 24.33
C GLU A 82 -0.01 -4.28 25.16
N ALA A 83 1.15 -4.88 24.89
CA ALA A 83 1.62 -6.05 25.63
C ALA A 83 2.11 -5.68 27.04
N GLY A 84 1.79 -6.53 28.03
CA GLY A 84 2.11 -6.26 29.44
C GLY A 84 3.60 -6.42 29.77
N ASP A 85 4.30 -7.30 29.04
CA ASP A 85 5.74 -7.52 29.20
C ASP A 85 6.43 -7.90 27.86
N PRO A 86 7.77 -7.90 27.80
CA PRO A 86 8.52 -8.23 26.58
C PRO A 86 8.31 -9.66 26.04
N GLN A 87 7.98 -10.64 26.89
CA GLN A 87 7.72 -12.01 26.45
C GLN A 87 6.33 -12.13 25.82
N GLU A 88 5.33 -11.42 26.37
CA GLU A 88 4.01 -11.29 25.79
C GLU A 88 4.02 -10.50 24.47
N ALA A 89 4.89 -9.49 24.37
CA ALA A 89 5.02 -8.65 23.18
C ALA A 89 5.38 -9.46 21.92
N LEU A 90 6.30 -10.41 22.02
CA LEU A 90 6.66 -11.27 20.88
C LEU A 90 5.45 -12.08 20.39
N GLY A 91 4.69 -12.67 21.32
CA GLY A 91 3.49 -13.43 20.98
C GLY A 91 2.37 -12.54 20.43
N ALA A 92 2.25 -11.29 20.90
CA ALA A 92 1.27 -10.33 20.39
C ALA A 92 1.60 -9.87 18.96
N VAL A 93 2.86 -9.52 18.70
CA VAL A 93 3.36 -9.15 17.37
C VAL A 93 3.19 -10.30 16.37
N ALA A 94 3.52 -11.53 16.76
CA ALA A 94 3.36 -12.70 15.90
C ALA A 94 1.89 -12.96 15.54
N ARG A 95 0.97 -12.80 16.50
CA ARG A 95 -0.48 -12.88 16.25
C ARG A 95 -0.95 -11.78 15.32
N ALA A 96 -0.58 -10.52 15.57
CA ALA A 96 -0.95 -9.40 14.72
C ALA A 96 -0.48 -9.56 13.27
N TYR A 97 0.72 -10.10 13.05
CA TYR A 97 1.21 -10.44 11.72
C TYR A 97 0.36 -11.51 11.04
N ALA A 98 0.05 -12.61 11.74
CA ALA A 98 -0.79 -13.69 11.21
C ALA A 98 -2.22 -13.21 10.91
N ASP A 99 -2.82 -12.44 11.83
CA ASP A 99 -4.14 -11.85 11.67
C ASP A 99 -4.21 -10.93 10.45
N PHE A 100 -3.16 -10.11 10.23
CA PHE A 100 -3.10 -9.23 9.06
C PHE A 100 -3.08 -10.03 7.74
N ALA A 101 -2.27 -11.09 7.68
CA ALA A 101 -2.19 -11.95 6.50
C ALA A 101 -3.52 -12.70 6.23
N GLU A 102 -4.24 -13.09 7.29
CA GLU A 102 -5.51 -13.81 7.19
C GLU A 102 -6.68 -12.88 6.77
N HIS A 103 -6.75 -11.66 7.32
CA HIS A 103 -7.88 -10.75 7.11
C HIS A 103 -7.70 -9.82 5.90
N GLY A 104 -6.51 -9.74 5.33
CA GLY A 104 -6.19 -8.89 4.18
C GLY A 104 -5.47 -9.63 3.04
N PRO A 105 -5.97 -10.77 2.53
CA PRO A 105 -5.22 -11.63 1.60
C PRO A 105 -4.81 -10.92 0.31
N VAL A 106 -5.64 -10.01 -0.21
CA VAL A 106 -5.34 -9.25 -1.44
C VAL A 106 -4.27 -8.19 -1.23
N LEU A 107 -4.31 -7.51 -0.08
CA LEU A 107 -3.29 -6.53 0.30
C LEU A 107 -1.96 -7.24 0.57
N TYR A 108 -2.03 -8.39 1.25
CA TYR A 108 -0.90 -9.26 1.51
C TYR A 108 -0.31 -9.86 0.23
N GLU A 109 -1.13 -10.25 -0.74
CA GLU A 109 -0.70 -10.67 -2.08
C GLU A 109 0.05 -9.55 -2.81
N ALA A 110 -0.44 -8.32 -2.76
CA ALA A 110 0.27 -7.17 -3.33
C ALA A 110 1.64 -6.96 -2.67
N MET A 111 1.71 -7.12 -1.35
CA MET A 111 2.96 -7.03 -0.58
C MET A 111 3.96 -8.13 -0.93
N LEU A 112 3.50 -9.36 -1.23
CA LEU A 112 4.36 -10.46 -1.67
C LEU A 112 4.81 -10.33 -3.13
N THR A 113 4.02 -9.65 -3.96
CA THR A 113 4.33 -9.40 -5.37
C THR A 113 5.32 -8.24 -5.55
N LEU A 114 5.49 -7.43 -4.51
CA LEU A 114 6.49 -6.36 -4.52
C LEU A 114 7.89 -6.98 -4.58
N ASP A 115 8.63 -6.74 -5.65
CA ASP A 115 10.08 -6.91 -5.66
C ASP A 115 10.73 -5.64 -5.07
N PRO A 116 11.30 -5.69 -3.86
CA PRO A 116 11.96 -4.53 -3.26
C PRO A 116 13.21 -4.08 -4.03
N GLY A 117 13.68 -4.88 -5.00
CA GLY A 117 14.85 -4.62 -5.84
C GLY A 117 14.56 -4.07 -7.25
N GLU A 118 13.30 -4.01 -7.68
CA GLU A 118 12.94 -3.38 -8.98
C GLU A 118 12.73 -1.86 -8.81
N ASP A 119 13.87 -1.15 -8.87
CA ASP A 119 14.03 0.26 -9.27
C ASP A 119 12.83 1.18 -8.97
N THR A 120 12.60 1.42 -7.68
CA THR A 120 12.02 2.71 -7.28
C THR A 120 13.14 3.70 -7.50
N GLY A 121 13.03 4.57 -8.51
CA GLY A 121 14.06 5.53 -8.92
C GLY A 121 14.38 6.63 -7.89
N GLU A 122 14.47 6.29 -6.61
CA GLU A 122 14.99 7.09 -5.51
C GLU A 122 15.84 6.19 -4.61
N ASP A 123 17.13 6.52 -4.56
CA ASP A 123 18.16 5.90 -3.71
C ASP A 123 17.69 5.76 -2.25
N THR A 124 17.26 4.56 -1.85
CA THR A 124 17.11 4.21 -0.43
C THR A 124 18.27 3.30 -0.02
N THR A 125 19.39 3.92 0.32
CA THR A 125 20.45 3.27 1.11
C THR A 125 19.93 3.05 2.53
N GLY A 126 19.33 1.89 2.78
CA GLY A 126 18.95 1.39 4.10
C GLY A 126 18.51 -0.07 4.01
N ALA A 127 19.27 -0.97 4.66
CA ALA A 127 19.00 -2.42 4.82
C ALA A 127 18.19 -3.08 3.68
N ALA A 128 18.92 -3.47 2.63
CA ALA A 128 18.45 -4.11 1.40
C ALA A 128 17.08 -4.82 1.50
N GLY A 129 16.05 -4.16 0.97
CA GLY A 129 14.74 -4.75 0.69
C GLY A 129 13.67 -4.62 1.77
N THR A 130 13.92 -3.90 2.86
CA THR A 130 12.85 -3.59 3.83
C THR A 130 12.01 -2.41 3.34
N PRO A 131 10.69 -2.57 3.11
CA PRO A 131 9.85 -1.45 2.69
C PRO A 131 9.82 -0.39 3.78
N ALA A 132 9.93 0.88 3.39
CA ALA A 132 10.09 2.03 4.30
C ALA A 132 9.12 2.04 5.50
N PRO A 133 7.82 1.67 5.37
CA PRO A 133 6.92 1.67 6.53
C PRO A 133 7.29 0.70 7.65
N LEU A 134 8.06 -0.36 7.35
CA LEU A 134 8.51 -1.36 8.33
C LEU A 134 9.82 -0.98 9.03
N ALA A 135 10.56 0.02 8.54
CA ALA A 135 11.91 0.34 9.04
C ALA A 135 11.97 0.70 10.53
N ASP A 136 10.89 1.29 11.07
CA ASP A 136 10.80 1.70 12.48
C ASP A 136 10.11 0.64 13.37
N VAL A 137 9.78 -0.52 12.82
CA VAL A 137 9.06 -1.60 13.54
C VAL A 137 10.01 -2.72 13.98
N LEU A 138 11.01 -3.02 13.16
CA LEU A 138 12.07 -4.01 13.38
C LEU A 138 13.21 -3.43 14.23
#